data_AF-A0A955EA89-F1
#
_entry.id   AF-A0A955EA89-F1
#
_cell.length_a   1.000
_cell.length_b   1.000
_cell.length_c   1.000
_cell.angle_alpha   90.00
_cell.angle_beta   90.00
_cell.angle_gamma   90.00
#
_symmetry.space_group_name_H-M   'P 1'
#
loop_
_entity.id
_entity.type
_entity.pdbx_description
1 polymer ?
#
loop_
_entity_poly.entity_id
_entity_poly.type
_entity_poly.pdbx_seq_one_letter_code
_entity_poly.pdbx_strand_id
1 'polypeptide(L)'
;MLVPLALQASCSLPAEDEGFTSREPASRVRAAALSNESSNQTTIRELIVTLDSDDPAARMVASASLRRQTGQDFGYTATAPEPARKAAADRWEAWYRRTYLGQDAPDPFQSLAGSAEDNMTRAQTNQ
;
A
#
# COMPACT_ATOMS: atom_id res chain seq x y z
N MET A 1 66.82 -3.26 -7.88
CA MET A 1 66.23 -3.58 -6.56
C MET A 1 64.73 -3.29 -6.62
N LEU A 2 63.90 -4.21 -6.05
CA LEU A 2 62.41 -4.23 -5.92
C LEU A 2 61.60 -4.36 -7.24
N VAL A 3 60.82 -5.41 -7.59
CA VAL A 3 59.95 -6.43 -6.93
C VAL A 3 58.67 -5.83 -6.30
N PRO A 4 57.44 -6.36 -6.51
CA PRO A 4 56.84 -7.02 -7.68
C PRO A 4 55.38 -6.59 -7.98
N LEU A 5 54.90 -7.15 -9.10
CA LEU A 5 53.55 -7.34 -9.62
C LEU A 5 52.47 -7.69 -8.56
N ALA A 6 51.31 -7.04 -8.67
CA ALA A 6 50.16 -7.17 -7.79
C ALA A 6 49.46 -8.53 -7.92
N LEU A 7 49.31 -9.24 -6.79
CA LEU A 7 48.25 -10.22 -6.57
C LEU A 7 47.09 -9.56 -5.81
N GLN A 8 45.90 -10.18 -5.94
CA GLN A 8 44.73 -10.27 -5.04
C GLN A 8 43.46 -10.03 -5.89
N ALA A 9 42.85 -11.04 -6.51
CA ALA A 9 41.94 -12.02 -5.91
C ALA A 9 40.79 -11.35 -5.11
N SER A 10 39.57 -11.35 -5.66
CA SER A 10 38.34 -11.60 -4.88
C SER A 10 37.16 -11.88 -5.80
N CYS A 11 36.52 -13.00 -5.50
CA CYS A 11 35.28 -13.51 -6.07
C CYS A 11 34.05 -12.65 -5.73
N SER A 12 32.97 -13.01 -6.41
CA SER A 12 31.56 -12.98 -5.97
C SER A 12 30.73 -11.69 -6.15
N LEU A 13 29.76 -11.83 -7.07
CA LEU A 13 28.36 -11.37 -6.99
C LEU A 13 27.82 -11.36 -5.54
N PRO A 14 26.87 -10.48 -5.15
CA PRO A 14 25.60 -10.22 -5.85
C PRO A 14 25.26 -8.73 -6.05
N ALA A 15 24.29 -8.47 -6.91
CA ALA A 15 23.56 -7.20 -6.95
C ALA A 15 22.73 -7.10 -5.66
N GLU A 16 23.30 -6.48 -4.64
CA GLU A 16 22.66 -6.19 -3.36
C GLU A 16 21.65 -5.06 -3.54
N ASP A 17 20.39 -5.35 -3.20
CA ASP A 17 19.38 -4.44 -2.65
C ASP A 17 19.52 -2.94 -2.97
N GLU A 18 18.84 -2.48 -4.02
CA GLU A 18 18.41 -1.07 -4.14
C GLU A 18 17.19 -0.78 -3.22
N GLY A 19 17.19 -1.38 -2.03
CA GLY A 19 16.31 -1.07 -0.93
C GLY A 19 17.05 -0.21 0.10
N PHE A 20 16.49 0.95 0.45
CA PHE A 20 16.88 1.79 1.60
C PHE A 20 18.18 2.63 1.56
N THR A 21 19.15 2.42 0.66
CA THR A 21 20.42 3.19 0.70
C THR A 21 20.53 4.38 -0.25
N SER A 22 19.49 4.71 -1.03
CA SER A 22 19.56 5.91 -1.90
C SER A 22 19.65 7.20 -1.07
N ARG A 23 20.73 7.95 -1.31
CA ARG A 23 21.19 9.18 -0.65
C ARG A 23 20.36 10.40 -1.08
N GLU A 24 19.06 10.24 -1.23
CA GLU A 24 18.13 11.33 -1.48
C GLU A 24 17.09 11.38 -0.36
N PRO A 25 17.11 12.42 0.50
CA PRO A 25 16.12 12.62 1.57
C PRO A 25 14.67 12.53 1.05
N ALA A 26 14.44 12.98 -0.18
CA ALA A 26 13.13 12.92 -0.84
C ALA A 26 12.65 11.48 -1.12
N SER A 27 13.53 10.53 -1.42
CA SER A 27 13.13 9.15 -1.72
C SER A 27 12.74 8.36 -0.45
N ARG A 28 13.36 8.64 0.70
CA ARG A 28 12.93 8.07 1.99
C ARG A 28 11.62 8.67 2.47
N VAL A 29 11.43 9.98 2.31
CA VAL A 29 10.17 10.65 2.67
C VAL A 29 9.04 10.16 1.78
N ARG A 30 9.28 9.95 0.47
CA ARG A 30 8.28 9.37 -0.43
C ARG A 30 7.97 7.92 -0.10
N ALA A 31 8.97 7.07 0.16
CA ALA A 31 8.75 5.68 0.56
C ALA A 31 7.99 5.59 1.91
N ALA A 32 8.34 6.44 2.88
CA ALA A 32 7.63 6.53 4.14
C ALA A 32 6.20 7.07 3.96
N ALA A 33 6.00 8.09 3.12
CA ALA A 33 4.68 8.66 2.82
C ALA A 33 3.76 7.66 2.12
N LEU A 34 4.27 6.91 1.13
CA LEU A 34 3.53 5.85 0.45
C LEU A 34 3.17 4.71 1.41
N SER A 35 4.12 4.30 2.27
CA SER A 35 3.87 3.27 3.28
C SER A 35 2.84 3.72 4.33
N ASN A 36 2.87 4.99 4.73
CA ASN A 36 1.87 5.58 5.63
C ASN A 36 0.48 5.65 4.98
N GLU A 37 0.38 6.04 3.70
CA GLU A 37 -0.89 6.13 2.97
C GLU A 37 -1.53 4.74 2.81
N SER A 38 -0.77 3.75 2.34
CA SER A 38 -1.27 2.36 2.20
C SER A 38 -1.67 1.73 3.54
N SER A 39 -0.91 2.04 4.60
CA SER A 39 -1.25 1.63 5.97
C SER A 39 -2.54 2.28 6.45
N ASN A 40 -2.75 3.56 6.11
CA ASN A 40 -3.97 4.28 6.45
C ASN A 40 -5.19 3.74 5.68
N GLN A 41 -5.04 3.48 4.39
CA GLN A 41 -6.07 2.85 3.54
C GLN A 41 -6.48 1.46 4.08
N THR A 42 -5.50 0.65 4.49
CA THR A 42 -5.77 -0.69 5.07
C THR A 42 -6.51 -0.56 6.41
N THR A 43 -6.03 0.33 7.28
CA THR A 43 -6.65 0.62 8.58
C THR A 43 -8.11 1.08 8.42
N ILE A 44 -8.36 2.02 7.50
CA ILE A 44 -9.71 2.52 7.23
C ILE A 44 -10.61 1.37 6.75
N ARG A 45 -10.12 0.50 5.86
CA ARG A 45 -10.89 -0.66 5.38
C ARG A 45 -11.30 -1.59 6.53
N GLU A 46 -10.38 -1.93 7.42
CA GLU A 46 -10.66 -2.79 8.58
C GLU A 46 -11.69 -2.17 9.53
N LEU A 47 -11.63 -0.85 9.73
CA LEU A 47 -12.62 -0.14 10.53
C LEU A 47 -14.00 -0.15 9.88
N ILE A 48 -14.09 -0.04 8.55
CA ILE A 48 -15.36 -0.15 7.83
C ILE A 48 -15.97 -1.55 8.03
N VAL A 49 -15.16 -2.61 7.95
CA VAL A 49 -15.62 -3.99 8.24
C VAL A 49 -16.10 -4.11 9.69
N THR A 50 -15.39 -3.47 10.62
CA THR A 50 -15.73 -3.50 12.06
C THR A 50 -17.07 -2.82 12.38
N LEU A 51 -17.60 -1.97 11.49
CA LEU A 51 -18.95 -1.39 11.64
C LEU A 51 -20.07 -2.45 11.60
N ASP A 52 -19.81 -3.63 11.04
CA ASP A 52 -20.76 -4.75 11.02
C ASP A 52 -20.50 -5.78 12.13
N SER A 53 -19.57 -5.51 13.04
CA SER A 53 -19.27 -6.41 14.16
C SER A 53 -20.48 -6.61 15.08
N ASP A 54 -20.66 -7.81 15.62
CA ASP A 54 -21.68 -8.11 16.63
C ASP A 54 -21.44 -7.38 17.97
N ASP A 55 -20.20 -6.98 18.26
CA ASP A 55 -19.84 -6.26 19.48
C ASP A 55 -20.21 -4.76 19.38
N PRO A 56 -21.13 -4.27 20.24
CA PRO A 56 -21.47 -2.85 20.28
C PRO A 56 -20.29 -1.94 20.58
N ALA A 57 -19.32 -2.37 21.39
CA ALA A 57 -18.15 -1.58 21.73
C ALA A 57 -17.22 -1.43 20.52
N ALA A 58 -16.93 -2.52 19.80
CA ALA A 58 -16.20 -2.50 18.55
C ALA A 58 -16.83 -1.54 17.51
N ARG A 59 -18.16 -1.60 17.32
CA ARG A 59 -18.87 -0.69 16.41
C ARG A 59 -18.72 0.78 16.80
N MET A 60 -18.83 1.09 18.08
CA MET A 60 -18.64 2.46 18.59
C MET A 60 -17.22 2.95 18.31
N VAL A 61 -16.21 2.17 18.69
CA VAL A 61 -14.80 2.51 18.48
C VAL A 61 -14.51 2.68 16.99
N ALA A 62 -14.99 1.77 16.14
CA ALA A 62 -14.79 1.84 14.70
C ALA A 62 -15.37 3.13 14.11
N SER A 63 -16.62 3.46 14.46
CA SER A 63 -17.28 4.67 13.97
C SER A 63 -16.59 5.96 14.42
N ALA A 64 -16.09 6.01 15.66
CA ALA A 64 -15.36 7.16 16.18
C ALA A 64 -13.98 7.29 15.52
N SER A 65 -13.27 6.18 15.35
CA SER A 65 -11.96 6.13 14.69
C SER A 65 -12.04 6.53 13.22
N LEU A 66 -13.09 6.11 12.50
CA LEU A 66 -13.33 6.52 11.11
C LEU A 66 -13.52 8.02 10.99
N ARG A 67 -14.37 8.62 11.82
CA ARG A 67 -14.59 10.08 11.84
C ARG A 67 -13.30 10.84 12.15
N ARG A 68 -12.51 10.35 13.12
CA ARG A 68 -11.25 10.98 13.53
C ARG A 68 -10.18 10.91 12.45
N GLN A 69 -10.05 9.77 11.76
CA GLN A 69 -9.00 9.58 10.75
C GLN A 69 -9.34 10.22 9.42
N THR A 70 -10.60 10.16 8.99
CA THR A 70 -11.01 10.61 7.65
C THR A 70 -11.62 12.01 7.64
N GLY A 71 -12.04 12.52 8.80
CA GLY A 71 -12.83 13.76 8.90
C GLY A 71 -14.25 13.65 8.33
N GLN A 72 -14.66 12.47 7.85
CA GLN A 72 -15.96 12.25 7.25
C GLN A 72 -16.97 11.70 8.25
N ASP A 73 -18.24 11.98 8.01
CA ASP A 73 -19.37 11.38 8.71
C ASP A 73 -20.47 10.99 7.72
N PHE A 74 -20.86 9.72 7.74
CA PHE A 74 -21.97 9.19 6.93
C PHE A 74 -23.18 8.78 7.78
N GLY A 75 -23.31 9.35 8.99
CA GLY A 75 -24.48 9.17 9.84
C GLY A 75 -24.56 7.79 10.48
N TYR A 76 -23.42 7.18 10.76
CA TYR A 76 -23.37 5.88 11.44
C TYR A 76 -23.63 6.06 12.94
N THR A 77 -24.59 5.29 13.46
CA THR A 77 -24.95 5.23 14.89
C THR A 77 -24.90 3.77 15.36
N ALA A 78 -24.00 3.47 16.31
CA ALA A 78 -23.76 2.09 16.77
C ALA A 78 -24.96 1.41 17.44
N THR A 79 -25.88 2.21 17.99
CA THR A 79 -27.12 1.76 18.66
C THR A 79 -28.34 1.74 17.73
N ALA A 80 -28.19 2.16 16.46
CA ALA A 80 -29.30 2.13 15.52
C ALA A 80 -29.70 0.69 15.17
N PRO A 81 -30.94 0.47 14.68
CA PRO A 81 -31.35 -0.83 14.13
C PRO A 81 -30.42 -1.30 13.01
N GLU A 82 -30.24 -2.61 12.89
CA GLU A 82 -29.32 -3.23 11.93
C GLU A 82 -29.47 -2.72 10.49
N PRO A 83 -30.69 -2.55 9.93
CA PRO A 83 -30.83 -2.02 8.57
C PRO A 83 -30.26 -0.60 8.41
N ALA A 84 -30.42 0.24 9.44
CA ALA A 84 -29.89 1.60 9.43
C ALA A 84 -28.36 1.61 9.58
N ARG A 85 -27.79 0.70 10.38
CA ARG A 85 -26.33 0.53 10.50
C ARG A 85 -25.74 0.07 9.18
N LYS A 86 -26.35 -0.91 8.52
CA LYS A 86 -25.90 -1.43 7.23
C LYS A 86 -25.92 -0.36 6.16
N ALA A 87 -27.01 0.40 6.03
CA ALA A 87 -27.07 1.52 5.09
C ALA A 87 -26.03 2.62 5.37
N ALA A 88 -25.63 2.83 6.63
CA ALA A 88 -24.52 3.73 6.96
C ALA A 88 -23.14 3.11 6.63
N ALA A 89 -22.94 1.82 6.86
CA ALA A 89 -21.73 1.10 6.47
C ALA A 89 -21.55 1.06 4.95
N ASP A 90 -22.62 0.85 4.18
CA ASP A 90 -22.59 0.87 2.71
C ASP A 90 -22.14 2.24 2.18
N ARG A 91 -22.51 3.34 2.86
CA ARG A 91 -22.05 4.70 2.52
C ARG A 91 -20.55 4.88 2.79
N TRP A 92 -20.05 4.31 3.88
CA TRP A 92 -18.60 4.26 4.16
C TRP A 92 -17.85 3.47 3.09
N GLU A 93 -18.35 2.30 2.70
CA GLU A 93 -17.74 1.49 1.65
C GLU A 93 -17.76 2.20 0.30
N ALA A 94 -18.89 2.81 -0.08
CA ALA A 94 -18.99 3.56 -1.33
C ALA A 94 -18.01 4.74 -1.38
N TRP A 95 -17.84 5.45 -0.25
CA TRP A 95 -16.84 6.49 -0.13
C TRP A 95 -15.42 5.92 -0.27
N TYR A 96 -15.10 4.86 0.47
CA TYR A 96 -13.78 4.22 0.41
C TYR A 96 -13.41 3.79 -1.01
N ARG A 97 -14.33 3.15 -1.72
CA ARG A 97 -14.13 2.75 -3.12
C ARG A 97 -13.88 3.95 -4.03
N ARG A 98 -14.60 5.05 -3.84
CA ARG A 98 -14.40 6.27 -4.61
C ARG A 98 -13.04 6.93 -4.32
N THR A 99 -12.65 6.96 -3.06
CA THR A 99 -11.44 7.65 -2.59
C THR A 99 -10.18 6.90 -2.97
N TYR A 100 -10.14 5.58 -2.75
CA TYR A 100 -8.92 4.80 -2.87
C TYR A 100 -8.89 3.92 -4.12
N LEU A 101 -9.98 3.19 -4.43
CA LEU A 101 -10.00 2.30 -5.60
C LEU A 101 -10.13 3.07 -6.94
N GLY A 102 -10.46 4.36 -6.91
CA GLY A 102 -10.35 5.25 -8.06
C GLY A 102 -8.95 5.85 -8.25
N GLN A 103 -8.07 5.72 -7.25
CA GLN A 103 -6.67 6.17 -7.27
C GLN A 103 -5.70 5.02 -7.54
N ASP A 104 -6.09 3.77 -7.27
CA ASP A 104 -5.37 2.53 -7.59
C ASP A 104 -5.44 2.15 -9.11
N ALA A 105 -5.24 3.12 -10.01
CA ALA A 105 -4.78 2.76 -11.35
C ALA A 105 -3.43 2.03 -11.17
N PRO A 106 -3.18 0.89 -11.85
CA PRO A 106 -1.93 0.17 -11.68
C PRO A 106 -0.79 1.15 -11.86
N ASP A 107 0.14 1.15 -10.90
CA ASP A 107 1.30 2.03 -10.94
C ASP A 107 1.91 1.92 -12.36
N PRO A 108 2.01 3.04 -13.13
CA PRO A 108 2.60 2.99 -14.46
C PRO A 108 4.01 2.38 -14.43
N PHE A 109 4.70 2.38 -13.29
CA PHE A 109 5.98 1.72 -13.10
C PHE A 109 5.88 0.20 -12.85
N GLN A 110 4.78 -0.34 -12.31
CA GLN A 110 4.55 -1.80 -12.28
C GLN A 110 4.18 -2.35 -13.66
N SER A 111 3.45 -1.58 -14.46
CA SER A 111 3.03 -2.00 -15.81
C SER A 111 4.19 -2.03 -16.82
N LEU A 112 5.23 -1.22 -16.59
CA LEU A 112 6.46 -1.22 -17.40
C LEU A 112 7.41 -2.35 -17.06
N ALA A 113 7.43 -2.81 -15.80
CA ALA A 113 8.28 -3.90 -15.36
C ALA A 113 7.86 -5.25 -15.98
N GLY A 114 6.55 -5.57 -15.98
CA GLY A 114 6.05 -6.80 -16.58
C GLY A 114 6.16 -6.86 -18.11
N SER A 115 6.18 -5.69 -18.78
CA SER A 115 6.22 -5.62 -20.25
C SER A 115 7.63 -5.77 -20.84
N ALA A 116 8.69 -5.50 -20.05
CA ALA A 116 10.08 -5.64 -20.49
C ALA A 116 10.52 -7.12 -20.51
N GLU A 117 10.06 -7.90 -19.55
CA GLU A 117 10.40 -9.32 -19.41
C GLU A 117 9.75 -10.16 -20.53
N ASP A 118 8.47 -9.90 -20.84
CA ASP A 118 7.72 -10.59 -21.91
C ASP A 118 8.27 -10.34 -23.33
N ASN A 119 8.92 -9.20 -23.56
CA ASN A 119 9.53 -8.88 -24.86
C ASN A 119 10.91 -9.53 -25.01
N MET A 120 11.65 -9.71 -23.91
CA MET A 120 12.96 -10.35 -23.92
C MET A 120 12.86 -11.87 -24.13
N THR A 121 11.84 -12.53 -23.58
CA THR A 121 11.60 -13.96 -23.81
C THR A 121 11.18 -14.25 -25.25
N ARG A 122 10.36 -13.38 -25.86
CA ARG A 122 9.98 -13.53 -27.28
C ARG A 122 11.15 -13.31 -28.25
N ALA A 123 12.13 -12.49 -27.90
CA ALA A 123 13.31 -12.24 -28.74
C ALA A 123 14.31 -13.41 -28.76
N GLN A 124 14.30 -14.29 -27.75
CA GLN A 124 15.26 -15.40 -27.63
C GLN A 124 14.75 -16.74 -28.21
N THR A 125 13.45 -16.93 -28.41
CA THR A 125 12.87 -18.17 -28.97
C THR A 125 12.90 -18.22 -30.50
N ASN A 126 13.37 -17.18 -31.19
CA ASN A 126 13.38 -17.11 -32.65
C ASN A 126 14.78 -17.29 -33.29
N GLN A 127 15.66 -18.06 -32.65
CA GLN A 127 16.93 -18.54 -33.22
C GLN A 127 17.08 -20.05 -33.04
#